data_AF-A0A7C4FV34-F1
#
_entry.id   AF-A0A7C4FV34-F1
#
_cell.length_a   1.000
_cell.length_b   1.000
_cell.length_c   1.000
_cell.angle_alpha   90.00
_cell.angle_beta   90.00
_cell.angle_gamma   90.00
#
_symmetry.space_group_name_H-M   'P 1'
#
loop_
_entity.id
_entity.type
_entity.pdbx_description
1 polymer ?
#
loop_
_entity_poly.entity_id
_entity_poly.type
_entity_poly.pdbx_seq_one_letter_code
_entity_poly.pdbx_strand_id
1 'polypeptide(L)'
;MQYANIIYKESKKYRYDWRLIVAIMKTESNFNEQAKSHKGAVGLMQLMPKTAKWLSPKLEIEYSGIGSLYDPEYNIKLGVHYLNMMQNK
;
A
#
# COMPACT_ATOMS: atom_id res chain seq x y z
N MET A 1 11.29 -9.77 9.50
CA MET A 1 10.60 -8.61 8.87
C MET A 1 10.24 -8.96 7.42
N GLN A 2 9.10 -9.59 7.20
CA GLN A 2 8.70 -10.21 5.93
C GLN A 2 8.63 -9.23 4.72
N TYR A 3 8.46 -7.92 4.98
CA TYR A 3 8.30 -6.89 3.95
C TYR A 3 9.40 -5.82 3.91
N ALA A 4 10.48 -5.97 4.68
CA ALA A 4 11.51 -4.94 4.83
C ALA A 4 12.13 -4.51 3.49
N ASN A 5 12.39 -5.46 2.59
CA ASN A 5 12.97 -5.16 1.29
C ASN A 5 12.03 -4.32 0.40
N ILE A 6 10.74 -4.68 0.38
CA ILE A 6 9.71 -3.97 -0.40
C ILE A 6 9.54 -2.55 0.14
N ILE A 7 9.41 -2.42 1.47
CA ILE A 7 9.30 -1.13 2.14
C ILE A 7 10.52 -0.26 1.81
N TYR A 8 11.74 -0.79 1.96
CA TYR A 8 12.96 -0.04 1.67
C TYR A 8 13.05 0.40 0.20
N LYS A 9 12.72 -0.48 -0.74
CA LYS A 9 12.72 -0.19 -2.18
C LYS A 9 11.73 0.93 -2.54
N GLU A 10 10.48 0.81 -2.10
CA GLU A 10 9.44 1.80 -2.40
C GLU A 10 9.69 3.13 -1.65
N SER A 11 10.20 3.07 -0.42
CA SER A 11 10.61 4.28 0.31
C SER A 11 11.71 5.05 -0.42
N LYS A 12 12.74 4.35 -0.92
CA LYS A 12 13.78 4.98 -1.74
C LYS A 12 13.25 5.57 -3.04
N LYS A 13 12.35 4.86 -3.72
CA LYS A 13 11.74 5.30 -4.99
C LYS A 13 11.11 6.69 -4.88
N TYR A 14 10.43 6.97 -3.77
CA TYR A 14 9.74 8.25 -3.52
C TYR A 14 10.43 9.15 -2.49
N ARG A 15 11.67 8.83 -2.09
CA ARG A 15 12.46 9.59 -1.11
C ARG A 15 11.79 9.75 0.27
N TYR A 16 11.02 8.75 0.69
CA TYR A 16 10.50 8.67 2.05
C TYR A 16 11.50 8.02 3.00
N ASP A 17 11.46 8.41 4.27
CA ASP A 17 12.04 7.62 5.35
C ASP A 17 11.28 6.29 5.46
N TRP A 18 11.97 5.16 5.39
CA TRP A 18 11.33 3.85 5.50
C TRP A 18 10.58 3.67 6.84
N ARG A 19 11.01 4.36 7.90
CA ARG A 19 10.34 4.35 9.21
C ARG A 19 8.96 5.00 9.15
N LEU A 20 8.76 5.98 8.28
CA LEU A 20 7.44 6.58 8.04
C LEU A 20 6.49 5.55 7.45
N ILE A 21 6.92 4.82 6.43
CA ILE A 21 6.09 3.78 5.80
C ILE A 21 5.74 2.68 6.80
N VAL A 22 6.71 2.25 7.63
CA VAL A 22 6.46 1.30 8.73
C VAL A 22 5.45 1.84 9.74
N ALA A 23 5.56 3.12 10.14
CA ALA A 23 4.64 3.74 11.08
C ALA A 23 3.21 3.84 10.52
N ILE A 24 3.07 4.16 9.23
CA ILE A 24 1.77 4.15 8.54
C ILE A 24 1.19 2.74 8.53
N MET A 25 1.94 1.73 8.09
CA MET A 25 1.48 0.34 8.08
C MET A 25 1.07 -0.16 9.46
N LYS A 26 1.82 0.20 10.51
CA LYS A 26 1.48 -0.11 11.91
C LYS A 26 0.14 0.52 12.31
N THR A 27 -0.09 1.78 11.91
CA THR A 27 -1.29 2.53 12.24
C THR A 27 -2.52 2.01 11.50
N GLU A 28 -2.37 1.72 10.21
CA GLU A 28 -3.47 1.33 9.32
C GLU A 28 -3.97 -0.09 9.58
N SER A 29 -3.05 -1.05 9.79
CA SER A 29 -3.40 -2.47 9.86
C SER A 29 -2.80 -3.21 11.05
N ASN A 30 -1.92 -2.57 11.82
CA ASN A 30 -1.08 -3.26 12.79
C ASN A 30 -0.29 -4.43 12.17
N PHE A 31 0.12 -4.28 10.90
CA PHE A 31 0.75 -5.31 10.07
C PHE A 31 -0.12 -6.54 9.75
N ASN A 32 -1.44 -6.44 9.92
CA ASN A 32 -2.35 -7.49 9.49
C ASN A 32 -2.65 -7.36 7.98
N GLU A 33 -2.08 -8.26 7.19
CA GLU A 33 -2.28 -8.34 5.74
C GLU A 33 -3.74 -8.64 5.36
N GLN A 34 -4.47 -9.29 6.26
CA GLN A 34 -5.88 -9.64 6.09
C GLN A 34 -6.83 -8.58 6.68
N ALA A 35 -6.31 -7.42 7.09
CA ALA A 35 -7.13 -6.35 7.66
C ALA A 35 -8.14 -5.83 6.63
N LYS A 36 -9.41 -5.76 7.04
CA LYS A 36 -10.48 -5.11 6.29
C LYS A 36 -11.27 -4.19 7.21
N SER A 37 -11.28 -2.89 6.92
CA SER A 37 -12.06 -1.95 7.71
C SER A 37 -13.57 -2.06 7.43
N HIS A 38 -14.37 -1.48 8.33
CA HIS A 38 -15.82 -1.41 8.18
C HIS A 38 -16.26 -0.66 6.91
N LYS A 39 -15.41 0.28 6.43
CA LYS A 39 -15.64 1.04 5.19
C LYS A 39 -15.12 0.32 3.93
N GLY A 40 -14.46 -0.82 4.09
CA GLY A 40 -13.98 -1.64 2.98
C GLY A 40 -12.54 -1.35 2.53
N ALA A 41 -11.73 -0.66 3.33
CA ALA A 41 -10.29 -0.54 3.09
C ALA A 41 -9.58 -1.87 3.41
N VAL A 42 -8.54 -2.24 2.64
CA VAL A 42 -7.97 -3.60 2.65
C VAL A 42 -6.45 -3.59 2.78
N GLY A 43 -5.94 -4.55 3.55
CA GLY A 43 -4.53 -4.92 3.62
C GLY A 43 -3.67 -3.97 4.45
N LEU A 44 -2.36 -4.10 4.28
CA LEU A 44 -1.33 -3.49 5.12
C LEU A 44 -1.41 -1.97 5.20
N MET A 45 -1.73 -1.32 4.09
CA MET A 45 -1.82 0.14 3.95
C MET A 45 -3.28 0.62 3.81
N GLN A 46 -4.26 -0.23 4.15
CA GLN A 46 -5.70 0.09 4.12
C GLN A 46 -6.13 0.83 2.84
N LEU A 47 -5.89 0.19 1.70
CA LEU A 47 -6.29 0.73 0.41
C LEU A 47 -7.75 0.43 0.10
N MET A 48 -8.47 1.44 -0.42
CA MET A 48 -9.80 1.23 -0.96
C MET A 48 -9.75 0.50 -2.31
N PRO A 49 -10.60 -0.50 -2.57
CA PRO A 49 -10.67 -1.19 -3.86
C PRO A 49 -10.85 -0.27 -5.06
N LYS A 50 -11.64 0.81 -4.90
CA LYS A 50 -11.82 1.84 -5.93
C LYS A 50 -10.51 2.58 -6.23
N THR A 51 -9.75 2.92 -5.20
CA THR A 51 -8.44 3.57 -5.34
C THR A 51 -7.45 2.63 -6.01
N ALA A 52 -7.42 1.37 -5.61
CA ALA A 52 -6.54 0.37 -6.19
C ALA A 52 -6.81 0.15 -7.69
N LYS A 53 -8.08 -0.03 -8.06
CA LYS A 53 -8.50 -0.14 -9.46
C LYS A 53 -8.05 1.05 -10.32
N TRP A 54 -8.07 2.26 -9.75
CA TRP A 54 -7.68 3.47 -10.46
C TRP A 54 -6.16 3.67 -10.55
N LEU A 55 -5.39 3.27 -9.53
CA LEU A 55 -3.93 3.44 -9.49
C LEU A 55 -3.18 2.37 -10.27
N SER A 56 -3.65 1.13 -10.24
CA SER A 56 -3.00 -0.04 -10.85
C SER A 56 -2.50 0.20 -12.28
N PRO A 57 -3.32 0.70 -13.22
CA PRO A 57 -2.85 0.95 -14.59
C PRO A 57 -1.77 2.04 -14.69
N LYS A 58 -1.71 2.98 -13.74
CA LYS A 58 -0.67 4.03 -13.72
C LYS A 58 0.70 3.52 -13.29
N LEU A 59 0.72 2.35 -12.64
CA LEU A 59 1.92 1.68 -12.18
C LEU A 59 2.29 0.49 -13.06
N GLU A 60 1.54 0.24 -14.14
CA GLU A 60 1.69 -0.95 -14.98
C GLU A 60 1.57 -2.26 -14.18
N ILE A 61 0.72 -2.26 -13.14
CA ILE A 61 0.40 -3.43 -12.32
C ILE A 61 -1.04 -3.83 -12.59
N GLU A 62 -1.31 -5.13 -12.74
CA GLU A 62 -2.67 -5.63 -12.94
C GLU A 62 -3.50 -5.55 -11.65
N TYR A 63 -4.76 -5.13 -11.76
CA TYR A 63 -5.74 -5.24 -10.68
C TYR A 63 -6.67 -6.42 -10.95
N SER A 64 -6.48 -7.52 -10.21
CA SER A 64 -7.29 -8.74 -10.32
C SER A 64 -8.48 -8.78 -9.34
N GLY A 65 -8.90 -7.62 -8.82
CA GLY A 65 -10.00 -7.49 -7.88
C GLY A 65 -9.55 -7.37 -6.42
N ILE A 66 -10.51 -7.36 -5.49
CA ILE A 66 -10.25 -7.11 -4.06
C ILE A 66 -9.24 -8.10 -3.45
N GLY A 67 -9.18 -9.33 -3.98
CA GLY A 67 -8.23 -10.35 -3.54
C GLY A 67 -6.76 -9.90 -3.64
N SER A 68 -6.42 -9.16 -4.70
CA SER A 68 -5.06 -8.63 -4.89
C SER A 68 -4.61 -7.69 -3.78
N LEU A 69 -5.54 -7.04 -3.06
CA LEU A 69 -5.19 -6.12 -1.97
C LEU A 69 -4.74 -6.82 -0.70
N TYR A 70 -4.99 -8.13 -0.57
CA TYR A 70 -4.42 -8.93 0.50
C TYR A 70 -3.00 -9.40 0.20
N ASP A 71 -2.52 -9.25 -1.06
CA ASP A 71 -1.11 -9.47 -1.38
C ASP A 71 -0.27 -8.32 -0.80
N PRO A 72 0.69 -8.60 0.09
CA PRO A 72 1.48 -7.57 0.76
C PRO A 72 2.29 -6.70 -0.19
N GLU A 73 2.88 -7.31 -1.22
CA GLU A 73 3.75 -6.59 -2.15
C GLU A 73 2.95 -5.61 -3.01
N TYR A 74 1.83 -6.07 -3.55
CA TYR A 74 0.87 -5.26 -4.27
C TYR A 74 0.35 -4.11 -3.40
N ASN A 75 -0.10 -4.43 -2.18
CA ASN A 75 -0.69 -3.44 -1.27
C ASN A 75 0.33 -2.35 -0.86
N ILE A 76 1.57 -2.73 -0.55
CA ILE A 76 2.63 -1.78 -0.19
C ILE A 76 3.00 -0.90 -1.39
N LYS A 77 3.23 -1.48 -2.57
CA LYS A 77 3.60 -0.72 -3.77
C LYS A 77 2.55 0.33 -4.12
N LEU A 78 1.28 -0.07 -4.16
CA LEU A 78 0.19 0.86 -4.43
C LEU A 78 0.04 1.89 -3.31
N GLY A 79 0.16 1.50 -2.05
CA GLY A 79 -0.04 2.38 -0.90
C GLY A 79 1.02 3.46 -0.81
N VAL A 80 2.29 3.11 -0.98
CA VAL A 80 3.38 4.11 -0.99
C VAL A 80 3.26 5.04 -2.21
N HIS A 81 2.90 4.52 -3.38
CA HIS A 81 2.64 5.38 -4.54
C HIS A 81 1.46 6.33 -4.32
N TYR A 82 0.37 5.84 -3.73
CA TYR A 82 -0.80 6.65 -3.41
C TYR A 82 -0.45 7.78 -2.44
N LEU A 83 0.34 7.46 -1.39
CA LEU A 83 0.87 8.44 -0.44
C LEU A 83 1.67 9.54 -1.18
N ASN A 84 2.60 9.16 -2.06
CA ASN A 84 3.35 10.11 -2.89
C ASN A 84 2.45 11.00 -3.75
N MET A 85 1.43 10.42 -4.38
CA MET A 85 0.51 11.18 -5.21
C MET A 85 -0.35 12.17 -4.39
N MET A 86 -0.68 11.84 -3.13
CA MET A 86 -1.43 12.75 -2.25
C MET A 86 -0.58 13.91 -1.71
N GLN A 87 0.70 13.67 -1.43
CA GLN A 87 1.62 14.68 -0.87
C GLN A 87 2.13 15.69 -1.92
N ASN A 88 2.17 15.30 -3.21
CA ASN A 88 2.61 16.15 -4.31
C ASN A 88 1.44 16.84 -5.05
N LYS A 89 0.32 17.05 -4.37
CA LYS A 89 -0.80 17.87 -4.87
C LYS A 89 -0.65 19.31 -4.40
#